data_AF-A0A2D9IVW7-F1
#
_entry.id   AF-A0A2D9IVW7-F1
#
_cell.length_a   1.000
_cell.length_b   1.000
_cell.length_c   1.000
_cell.angle_alpha   90.00
_cell.angle_beta   90.00
_cell.angle_gamma   90.00
#
_symmetry.space_group_name_H-M   'P 1'
#
loop_
_entity.id
_entity.type
_entity.pdbx_description
1 polymer ?
#
loop_
_entity_poly.entity_id
_entity_poly.type
_entity_poly.pdbx_seq_one_letter_code
_entity_poly.pdbx_strand_id
1 'polypeptide(L)'
;MTSKDYVKIFKESGALLEGHFVLTSGRHSPSYFQCAKVLQNSKYLKLFSDQIADHFNNSQIDTIVSPAVGGIVIGTAVGISMNKPAIFAEREKGRMTFRRGFSIEKGESILIIEDVVTTGGSVKEVIQLVESFGSTVKGVGIIVDRSNGEAQLHSNQLALATISAVSYAPDNVPNELKSIPVQKPGSRSLK
;
A
#
# COMPACT_ATOMS: atom_id res chain seq x y z
N MET A 1 -4.19 15.80 9.96
CA MET A 1 -2.74 15.74 9.68
C MET A 1 -2.50 16.14 8.24
N THR A 2 -1.33 16.70 7.95
CA THR A 2 -0.89 17.09 6.61
C THR A 2 0.08 16.06 6.03
N SER A 3 0.33 16.07 4.72
CA SER A 3 1.35 15.21 4.09
C SER A 3 2.74 15.36 4.73
N LYS A 4 3.07 16.56 5.24
CA LYS A 4 4.34 16.82 5.94
C LYS A 4 4.45 16.05 7.26
N ASP A 5 3.34 15.88 7.98
CA ASP A 5 3.32 15.16 9.25
C ASP A 5 3.60 13.67 9.03
N TYR A 6 3.03 13.07 7.98
CA TYR A 6 3.31 11.68 7.63
C TYR A 6 4.75 11.49 7.17
N VAL A 7 5.30 12.38 6.35
CA VAL A 7 6.73 12.32 5.98
C VAL A 7 7.63 12.36 7.22
N LYS A 8 7.29 13.19 8.21
CA LYS A 8 8.01 13.24 9.48
C LYS A 8 7.94 11.91 10.24
N ILE A 9 6.76 11.29 10.32
CA ILE A 9 6.60 9.95 10.94
C ILE A 9 7.46 8.90 10.23
N PHE A 10 7.49 8.91 8.90
CA PHE A 10 8.33 7.97 8.13
C PHE A 10 9.82 8.19 8.39
N LYS A 11 10.27 9.45 8.53
CA LYS A 11 11.67 9.76 8.92
C LYS A 11 11.98 9.28 10.32
N GLU A 12 11.15 9.64 11.30
CA GLU A 12 11.37 9.31 12.72
C GLU A 12 11.30 7.81 13.01
N SER A 13 10.51 7.06 12.24
CA SER A 13 10.44 5.58 12.33
C SER A 13 11.58 4.87 11.58
N GLY A 14 12.45 5.60 10.87
CA GLY A 14 13.46 5.02 10.00
C GLY A 14 12.86 4.25 8.82
N ALA A 15 11.61 4.56 8.45
CA ALA A 15 10.89 3.97 7.33
C ALA A 15 11.10 4.75 6.01
N LEU A 16 11.53 6.02 6.08
CA LEU A 16 12.09 6.72 4.93
C LEU A 16 13.60 6.54 4.93
N LEU A 17 14.09 5.71 4.02
CA LEU A 17 15.52 5.46 3.81
C LEU A 17 16.05 6.43 2.76
N GLU A 18 17.21 7.01 3.00
CA GLU A 18 17.95 7.85 2.06
C GLU A 18 19.19 7.10 1.56
N GLY A 19 19.50 7.22 0.27
CA GLY A 19 20.56 6.46 -0.38
C GLY A 19 20.25 6.20 -1.86
N HIS A 20 20.95 5.27 -2.50
CA HIS A 20 20.73 4.95 -3.91
C HIS A 20 19.98 3.63 -4.06
N PHE A 21 18.69 3.72 -4.37
CA PHE A 21 17.82 2.55 -4.49
C PHE A 21 17.43 2.29 -5.94
N VAL A 22 17.52 1.03 -6.37
CA VAL A 22 16.89 0.58 -7.62
C VAL A 22 15.55 -0.06 -7.28
N LEU A 23 14.48 0.55 -7.79
CA LEU A 23 13.10 0.14 -7.57
C LEU A 23 12.74 -1.09 -8.43
N THR A 24 11.61 -1.72 -8.14
CA THR A 24 11.11 -2.88 -8.91
C THR A 24 10.84 -2.57 -10.39
N SER A 25 10.62 -1.28 -10.72
CA SER A 25 10.51 -0.79 -12.10
C SER A 25 11.87 -0.64 -12.82
N GLY A 26 12.99 -0.89 -12.13
CA GLY A 26 14.34 -0.64 -12.63
C GLY A 26 14.79 0.83 -12.51
N ARG A 27 13.89 1.74 -12.11
CA ARG A 27 14.22 3.16 -11.91
C ARG A 27 15.06 3.35 -10.65
N HIS A 28 15.91 4.37 -10.66
CA HIS A 28 16.81 4.72 -9.56
C HIS A 28 16.17 5.84 -8.72
N SER A 29 16.29 5.78 -7.39
CA SER A 29 15.67 6.77 -6.49
C SER A 29 16.61 7.12 -5.34
N PRO A 30 16.66 8.40 -4.90
CA PRO A 30 17.43 8.82 -3.74
C PRO A 30 16.77 8.40 -2.41
N SER A 31 15.54 7.85 -2.46
CA SER A 31 14.80 7.46 -1.28
C SER A 31 13.94 6.22 -1.48
N TYR A 32 13.74 5.49 -0.37
CA TYR A 32 12.90 4.30 -0.34
C TYR A 32 11.98 4.31 0.89
N PHE A 33 10.69 4.11 0.64
CA PHE A 33 9.67 4.01 1.68
C PHE A 33 9.49 2.54 2.07
N GLN A 34 9.92 2.19 3.28
CA GLN A 34 9.78 0.87 3.85
C GLN A 34 8.58 0.86 4.81
N CYS A 35 7.35 0.75 4.26
CA CYS A 35 6.12 0.81 5.06
C CYS A 35 6.10 -0.23 6.20
N ALA A 36 6.67 -1.42 6.00
CA ALA A 36 6.81 -2.42 7.05
C ALA A 36 7.50 -1.89 8.33
N LYS A 37 8.50 -1.01 8.20
CA LYS A 37 9.21 -0.42 9.36
C LYS A 37 8.37 0.57 10.14
N VAL A 38 7.47 1.31 9.49
CA VAL A 38 6.56 2.21 10.23
C VAL A 38 5.42 1.41 10.85
N LEU A 39 4.90 0.40 10.14
CA LEU A 39 3.79 -0.42 10.59
C LEU A 39 4.15 -1.37 11.75
N GLN A 40 5.43 -1.70 11.94
CA GLN A 40 5.86 -2.47 13.13
C GLN A 40 5.66 -1.68 14.44
N ASN A 41 5.55 -0.35 14.36
CA ASN A 41 5.30 0.49 15.54
C ASN A 41 3.79 0.58 15.79
N SER A 42 3.33 -0.03 16.88
CA SER A 42 1.90 -0.10 17.23
C SER A 42 1.21 1.27 17.32
N LYS A 43 1.92 2.32 17.74
CA LYS A 43 1.39 3.70 17.79
C LYS A 43 1.04 4.19 16.38
N TYR A 44 1.93 3.99 15.42
CA TYR A 44 1.70 4.45 14.04
C TYR A 44 0.73 3.55 13.29
N LEU A 45 0.78 2.24 13.51
CA LEU A 45 -0.21 1.31 12.99
C LEU A 45 -1.63 1.71 13.42
N LYS A 46 -1.83 1.96 14.72
CA LYS A 46 -3.13 2.38 15.25
C LYS A 46 -3.56 3.75 14.72
N LEU A 47 -2.64 4.72 14.68
CA LEU A 47 -2.92 6.04 14.12
C LEU A 47 -3.42 5.96 12.67
N PHE A 48 -2.73 5.19 11.83
CA PHE A 48 -3.09 5.05 10.43
C PHE A 48 -4.38 4.25 10.24
N SER A 49 -4.56 3.16 11.00
CA SER A 49 -5.77 2.34 10.89
C SER A 49 -7.01 3.10 11.31
N ASP A 50 -6.94 3.87 12.41
CA ASP A 50 -8.07 4.68 12.89
C ASP A 50 -8.42 5.79 11.90
N GLN A 51 -7.43 6.48 11.34
CA GLN A 51 -7.68 7.54 10.34
C GLN A 51 -8.34 7.00 9.06
N ILE A 52 -7.92 5.82 8.61
CA ILE A 52 -8.56 5.15 7.47
C ILE A 52 -9.98 4.73 7.86
N ALA A 53 -10.17 4.08 9.01
CA ALA A 53 -11.47 3.63 9.49
C ALA A 53 -12.47 4.80 9.62
N ASP A 54 -12.03 5.93 10.18
CA ASP A 54 -12.82 7.14 10.35
C ASP A 54 -13.30 7.71 9.00
N HIS A 55 -12.45 7.72 7.97
CA HIS A 55 -12.84 8.19 6.63
C HIS A 55 -13.94 7.32 6.01
N PHE A 56 -13.89 6.00 6.24
CA PHE A 56 -14.84 5.05 5.66
C PHE A 56 -16.02 4.71 6.61
N ASN A 57 -16.16 5.38 7.75
CA ASN A 57 -17.18 5.04 8.77
C ASN A 57 -18.63 5.12 8.26
N ASN A 58 -18.91 6.02 7.31
CA ASN A 58 -20.21 6.21 6.70
C ASN A 58 -20.42 5.33 5.45
N SER A 59 -19.39 4.57 5.05
CA SER A 59 -19.50 3.59 3.97
C SER A 59 -20.02 2.28 4.54
N GLN A 60 -20.98 1.66 3.86
CA GLN A 60 -21.37 0.29 4.19
C GLN A 60 -20.23 -0.64 3.77
N ILE A 61 -19.46 -1.15 4.74
CA ILE A 61 -18.36 -2.10 4.53
C ILE A 61 -18.66 -3.39 5.31
N ASP A 62 -18.52 -4.52 4.62
CA ASP A 62 -18.68 -5.86 5.17
C ASP A 62 -17.32 -6.50 5.46
N THR A 63 -16.37 -6.42 4.50
CA THR A 63 -15.07 -7.07 4.60
C THR A 63 -13.93 -6.15 4.14
N ILE A 64 -12.81 -6.18 4.85
CA ILE A 64 -11.55 -5.55 4.43
C ILE A 64 -10.73 -6.55 3.62
N VAL A 65 -10.23 -6.13 2.45
CA VAL A 65 -9.36 -6.96 1.61
C VAL A 65 -8.05 -6.24 1.34
N SER A 66 -6.93 -6.92 1.53
CA SER A 66 -5.60 -6.37 1.22
C SER A 66 -4.85 -7.20 0.17
N PRO A 67 -4.10 -6.56 -0.74
CA PRO A 67 -3.11 -7.27 -1.54
C PRO A 67 -1.95 -7.73 -0.65
N ALA A 68 -1.58 -9.01 -0.73
CA ALA A 68 -0.42 -9.53 -0.04
C ALA A 68 0.88 -9.10 -0.73
N VAL A 69 1.96 -8.81 -0.01
CA VAL A 69 2.10 -8.92 1.46
C VAL A 69 1.96 -7.56 2.18
N GLY A 70 2.31 -6.46 1.52
CA GLY A 70 2.46 -5.14 2.13
C GLY A 70 1.21 -4.64 2.86
N GLY A 71 0.04 -4.74 2.22
CA GLY A 71 -1.23 -4.30 2.78
C GLY A 71 -1.75 -5.11 3.97
N ILE A 72 -1.26 -6.32 4.23
CA ILE A 72 -1.86 -7.23 5.23
C ILE A 72 -1.92 -6.59 6.62
N VAL A 73 -0.78 -6.06 7.12
CA VAL A 73 -0.68 -5.57 8.50
C VAL A 73 -1.64 -4.40 8.74
N ILE A 74 -1.67 -3.44 7.81
CA ILE A 74 -2.57 -2.28 7.91
C ILE A 74 -4.02 -2.68 7.66
N GLY A 75 -4.30 -3.58 6.72
CA GLY A 75 -5.65 -4.09 6.45
C GLY A 75 -6.26 -4.81 7.65
N THR A 76 -5.48 -5.65 8.32
CA THR A 76 -5.89 -6.29 9.59
C THR A 76 -6.19 -5.24 10.66
N ALA A 77 -5.34 -4.24 10.83
CA ALA A 77 -5.55 -3.18 11.82
C ALA A 77 -6.81 -2.34 11.52
N VAL A 78 -7.07 -2.02 10.25
CA VAL A 78 -8.31 -1.33 9.82
C VAL A 78 -9.53 -2.20 10.10
N GLY A 79 -9.46 -3.51 9.83
CA GLY A 79 -10.52 -4.45 10.18
C GLY A 79 -10.83 -4.46 11.68
N ILE A 80 -9.79 -4.42 12.52
CA ILE A 80 -9.95 -4.28 13.98
C ILE A 80 -10.63 -2.94 14.33
N SER A 81 -10.14 -1.81 13.80
CA SER A 81 -10.72 -0.48 14.08
C SER A 81 -12.18 -0.36 13.63
N MET A 82 -12.57 -1.02 12.54
CA MET A 82 -13.96 -1.02 12.01
C MET A 82 -14.83 -2.15 12.57
N ASN A 83 -14.25 -3.08 13.36
CA ASN A 83 -14.89 -4.33 13.79
C ASN A 83 -15.46 -5.15 12.61
N LYS A 84 -14.61 -5.40 11.60
CA LYS A 84 -14.93 -6.14 10.38
C LYS A 84 -13.90 -7.25 10.11
N PRO A 85 -14.31 -8.36 9.45
CA PRO A 85 -13.37 -9.33 8.90
C PRO A 85 -12.32 -8.65 8.02
N ALA A 86 -11.07 -9.09 8.15
CA ALA A 86 -9.97 -8.66 7.31
C ALA A 86 -9.28 -9.89 6.69
N ILE A 87 -9.28 -9.93 5.37
CA ILE A 87 -8.65 -11.00 4.58
C ILE A 87 -7.64 -10.40 3.61
N PHE A 88 -6.89 -11.26 2.92
CA PHE A 88 -5.97 -10.81 1.89
C PHE A 88 -5.98 -11.73 0.68
N ALA A 89 -5.68 -11.15 -0.48
CA ALA A 89 -5.42 -11.87 -1.71
C ALA A 89 -3.91 -12.04 -1.89
N GLU A 90 -3.46 -13.26 -2.19
CA GLU A 90 -2.06 -13.56 -2.46
C GLU A 90 -1.87 -14.00 -3.91
N ARG A 91 -0.64 -13.83 -4.43
CA ARG A 91 -0.36 -14.12 -5.84
C ARG A 91 -0.06 -15.60 -6.04
N GLU A 92 -0.93 -16.29 -6.77
CA GLU A 92 -0.75 -17.68 -7.19
C GLU A 92 -0.67 -17.75 -8.72
N LYS A 93 0.40 -18.36 -9.25
CA LYS A 93 0.63 -18.49 -10.71
C LYS A 93 0.43 -17.16 -11.47
N GLY A 94 0.90 -16.06 -10.88
CA GLY A 94 0.87 -14.74 -11.49
C GLY A 94 -0.41 -13.91 -11.24
N ARG A 95 -1.48 -14.49 -10.67
CA ARG A 95 -2.74 -13.79 -10.43
C ARG A 95 -3.05 -13.65 -8.94
N MET A 96 -3.65 -12.53 -8.53
CA MET A 96 -4.20 -12.41 -7.18
C MET A 96 -5.37 -13.38 -6.98
N THR A 97 -5.40 -14.07 -5.85
CA THR A 97 -6.46 -15.03 -5.51
C THR A 97 -6.64 -15.13 -3.99
N PHE A 98 -7.84 -15.48 -3.55
CA PHE A 98 -8.11 -15.81 -2.15
C PHE A 98 -7.61 -17.22 -1.83
N ARG A 99 -6.87 -17.34 -0.74
CA ARG A 99 -6.28 -18.59 -0.23
C ARG A 99 -6.62 -18.71 1.26
N ARG A 100 -6.02 -19.70 1.94
CA ARG A 100 -6.17 -19.89 3.40
C ARG A 100 -7.61 -20.15 3.87
N GLY A 101 -8.49 -20.57 2.95
CA GLY A 101 -9.92 -20.75 3.22
C GLY A 101 -10.72 -19.45 3.21
N PHE A 102 -10.13 -18.33 2.78
CA PHE A 102 -10.87 -17.07 2.60
C PHE A 102 -11.81 -17.14 1.40
N SER A 103 -12.97 -16.53 1.57
CA SER A 103 -13.94 -16.24 0.53
C SER A 103 -14.67 -14.96 0.88
N ILE A 104 -15.36 -14.41 -0.10
CA ILE A 104 -16.33 -13.33 0.08
C ILE A 104 -17.62 -13.78 -0.61
N GLU A 105 -18.75 -13.35 -0.07
CA GLU A 105 -20.06 -13.66 -0.62
C GLU A 105 -20.52 -12.62 -1.65
N LYS A 106 -21.36 -13.08 -2.58
CA LYS A 106 -21.97 -12.21 -3.59
C LYS A 106 -22.75 -11.08 -2.89
N GLY A 107 -22.52 -9.85 -3.34
CA GLY A 107 -23.17 -8.65 -2.80
C GLY A 107 -22.46 -8.01 -1.62
N GLU A 108 -21.38 -8.60 -1.08
CA GLU A 108 -20.58 -7.95 -0.04
C GLU A 108 -20.00 -6.61 -0.50
N SER A 109 -19.93 -5.68 0.43
CA SER A 109 -19.30 -4.38 0.24
C SER A 109 -17.87 -4.39 0.78
N ILE A 110 -16.89 -4.22 -0.10
CA ILE A 110 -15.48 -4.41 0.20
C ILE A 110 -14.73 -3.09 0.31
N LEU A 111 -13.89 -2.95 1.33
CA LEU A 111 -12.88 -1.90 1.42
C LEU A 111 -11.50 -2.50 1.14
N ILE A 112 -10.79 -1.96 0.14
CA ILE A 112 -9.44 -2.42 -0.18
C ILE A 112 -8.41 -1.56 0.54
N ILE A 113 -7.48 -2.18 1.25
CA ILE A 113 -6.42 -1.49 2.00
C ILE A 113 -5.04 -1.91 1.52
N GLU A 114 -4.19 -0.93 1.20
CA GLU A 114 -2.81 -1.13 0.76
C GLU A 114 -1.83 -0.21 1.52
N ASP A 115 -0.58 -0.65 1.71
CA ASP A 115 0.43 0.16 2.39
C ASP A 115 1.03 1.25 1.48
N VAL A 116 1.41 0.90 0.25
CA VAL A 116 1.99 1.83 -0.71
C VAL A 116 1.49 1.58 -2.12
N VAL A 117 1.11 2.66 -2.80
CA VAL A 117 0.73 2.63 -4.22
C VAL A 117 1.81 3.29 -5.06
N THR A 118 2.20 2.60 -6.14
CA THR A 118 3.05 3.14 -7.22
C THR A 118 2.24 3.25 -8.50
N THR A 119 2.00 2.15 -9.21
CA THR A 119 1.09 2.10 -10.36
C THR A 119 -0.34 1.69 -9.97
N GLY A 120 -0.50 1.14 -8.76
CA GLY A 120 -1.75 0.58 -8.26
C GLY A 120 -2.12 -0.78 -8.86
N GLY A 121 -1.22 -1.42 -9.61
CA GLY A 121 -1.51 -2.69 -10.29
C GLY A 121 -2.05 -3.80 -9.37
N SER A 122 -1.44 -4.00 -8.20
CA SER A 122 -1.91 -5.00 -7.23
C SER A 122 -3.33 -4.72 -6.75
N VAL A 123 -3.65 -3.45 -6.45
CA VAL A 123 -5.01 -3.05 -6.04
C VAL A 123 -6.00 -3.28 -7.17
N LYS A 124 -5.66 -2.94 -8.43
CA LYS A 124 -6.52 -3.20 -9.59
C LYS A 124 -6.81 -4.69 -9.78
N GLU A 125 -5.82 -5.55 -9.61
CA GLU A 125 -6.03 -7.01 -9.65
C GLU A 125 -6.98 -7.48 -8.53
N VAL A 126 -6.88 -6.89 -7.33
CA VAL A 126 -7.80 -7.22 -6.22
C VAL A 126 -9.22 -6.68 -6.47
N ILE A 127 -9.38 -5.50 -7.06
CA ILE A 127 -10.69 -4.98 -7.49
C ILE A 127 -11.36 -5.98 -8.43
N GLN A 128 -10.65 -6.42 -9.47
CA GLN A 128 -11.16 -7.41 -10.43
C GLN A 128 -11.50 -8.75 -9.77
N LEU A 129 -10.66 -9.20 -8.84
CA LEU A 129 -10.92 -10.41 -8.06
C LEU A 129 -12.23 -10.26 -7.27
N VAL A 130 -12.41 -9.15 -6.54
CA VAL A 130 -13.63 -8.87 -5.77
C VAL A 130 -14.87 -8.85 -6.66
N GLU A 131 -14.81 -8.15 -7.79
CA GLU A 131 -15.92 -8.06 -8.75
C GLU A 131 -16.28 -9.43 -9.34
N SER A 132 -15.30 -10.33 -9.53
CA SER A 132 -15.54 -11.68 -10.04
C SER A 132 -16.36 -12.57 -9.09
N PHE A 133 -16.42 -12.24 -7.80
CA PHE A 133 -17.30 -12.89 -6.81
C PHE A 133 -18.69 -12.23 -6.74
N GLY A 134 -18.94 -11.19 -7.55
CA GLY A 134 -20.20 -10.44 -7.53
C GLY A 134 -20.33 -9.50 -6.33
N SER A 135 -19.22 -9.16 -5.68
CA SER A 135 -19.12 -8.21 -4.58
C SER A 135 -18.72 -6.82 -5.13
N THR A 136 -18.88 -5.77 -4.32
CA THR A 136 -18.65 -4.38 -4.78
C THR A 136 -17.57 -3.71 -3.94
N VAL A 137 -16.57 -3.13 -4.59
CA VAL A 137 -15.60 -2.26 -3.93
C VAL A 137 -16.26 -0.91 -3.61
N LYS A 138 -16.19 -0.48 -2.35
CA LYS A 138 -16.74 0.80 -1.87
C LYS A 138 -15.68 1.87 -1.64
N GLY A 139 -14.41 1.48 -1.61
CA GLY A 139 -13.32 2.39 -1.38
C GLY A 139 -11.95 1.73 -1.45
N VAL A 140 -10.93 2.58 -1.52
CA VAL A 140 -9.51 2.19 -1.44
C VAL A 140 -8.81 3.09 -0.43
N GLY A 141 -8.23 2.49 0.62
CA GLY A 141 -7.42 3.19 1.63
C GLY A 141 -5.93 2.87 1.45
N ILE A 142 -5.10 3.91 1.41
CA ILE A 142 -3.66 3.82 1.14
C ILE A 142 -2.91 4.63 2.18
N ILE A 143 -1.80 4.11 2.72
CA ILE A 143 -0.93 4.92 3.59
C ILE A 143 -0.13 5.91 2.75
N VAL A 144 0.61 5.42 1.75
CA VAL A 144 1.47 6.25 0.90
C VAL A 144 1.14 6.09 -0.58
N ASP A 145 0.74 7.17 -1.22
CA ASP A 145 0.65 7.28 -2.68
C ASP A 145 1.95 7.87 -3.25
N ARG A 146 2.68 7.06 -4.03
CA ARG A 146 3.89 7.45 -4.78
C ARG A 146 3.64 7.68 -6.26
N SER A 147 2.39 7.53 -6.73
CA SER A 147 1.98 7.78 -8.12
C SER A 147 1.87 9.28 -8.43
N ASN A 148 2.04 10.15 -7.43
CA ASN A 148 1.77 11.58 -7.55
C ASN A 148 0.31 11.87 -7.98
N GLY A 149 -0.64 11.06 -7.51
CA GLY A 149 -2.06 11.17 -7.86
C GLY A 149 -2.44 10.57 -9.22
N GLU A 150 -1.53 9.96 -9.97
CA GLU A 150 -1.86 9.30 -11.24
C GLU A 150 -2.62 7.98 -11.05
N ALA A 151 -2.42 7.30 -9.91
CA ALA A 151 -3.14 6.08 -9.56
C ALA A 151 -4.53 6.41 -8.98
N GLN A 152 -5.47 6.70 -9.88
CA GLN A 152 -6.90 6.82 -9.57
C GLN A 152 -7.54 5.43 -9.63
N LEU A 153 -7.77 4.81 -8.48
CA LEU A 153 -8.20 3.41 -8.36
C LEU A 153 -9.69 3.27 -8.04
N HIS A 154 -10.27 4.28 -7.38
CA HIS A 154 -11.68 4.32 -7.02
C HIS A 154 -12.13 5.77 -6.76
N SER A 155 -13.42 6.08 -6.93
CA SER A 155 -13.97 7.42 -6.69
C SER A 155 -13.91 7.84 -5.22
N ASN A 156 -14.07 6.88 -4.31
CA ASN A 156 -13.85 7.03 -2.87
C ASN A 156 -12.47 6.46 -2.49
N GLN A 157 -11.41 7.20 -2.80
CA GLN A 157 -10.03 6.82 -2.50
C GLN A 157 -9.43 7.77 -1.46
N LEU A 158 -8.75 7.20 -0.46
CA LEU A 158 -7.97 7.93 0.53
C LEU A 158 -6.51 7.52 0.43
N ALA A 159 -5.62 8.51 0.33
CA ALA A 159 -4.20 8.35 0.63
C ALA A 159 -3.86 9.23 1.83
N LEU A 160 -3.31 8.65 2.90
CA LEU A 160 -2.90 9.44 4.07
C LEU A 160 -1.76 10.41 3.70
N ALA A 161 -0.82 9.94 2.89
CA ALA A 161 0.27 10.76 2.36
C ALA A 161 0.42 10.59 0.85
N THR A 162 0.45 11.69 0.11
CA THR A 162 0.94 11.72 -1.27
C THR A 162 2.37 12.23 -1.27
N ILE A 163 3.30 11.42 -1.77
CA ILE A 163 4.72 11.76 -1.79
C ILE A 163 5.26 11.54 -3.19
N SER A 164 5.68 12.64 -3.83
CA SER A 164 6.32 12.56 -5.14
C SER A 164 7.62 11.76 -5.05
N ALA A 165 7.65 10.64 -5.75
CA ALA A 165 8.83 9.78 -5.83
C ALA A 165 9.80 10.35 -6.86
N VAL A 166 10.79 11.13 -6.41
CA VAL A 166 11.93 11.46 -7.26
C VAL A 166 12.57 10.14 -7.71
N SER A 167 12.59 9.92 -9.01
CA SER A 167 13.21 8.75 -9.59
C SER A 167 13.75 9.08 -10.97
N TYR A 168 14.79 8.35 -11.36
CA TYR A 168 15.57 8.55 -12.56
C TYR A 168 15.54 7.28 -13.40
N ALA A 169 15.53 7.44 -14.72
CA ALA A 169 15.81 6.33 -15.61
C ALA A 169 17.28 5.85 -15.42
N PRO A 170 17.60 4.58 -15.68
CA PRO A 170 18.96 4.03 -15.46
C PRO A 170 20.09 4.82 -16.15
N ASP A 171 19.78 5.42 -17.30
CA ASP A 171 20.66 6.24 -18.12
C ASP A 171 20.72 7.72 -17.67
N ASN A 172 19.79 8.17 -16.81
CA ASN A 172 19.67 9.57 -16.38
C ASN A 172 19.82 9.77 -14.86
N VAL A 173 20.66 8.96 -14.22
CA VAL A 173 20.95 9.07 -12.77
C VAL A 173 21.95 10.21 -12.51
N PRO A 174 21.66 11.17 -11.61
CA PRO A 174 22.61 12.23 -11.24
C PRO A 174 23.93 11.69 -10.69
N ASN A 175 25.03 12.39 -10.95
CA ASN A 175 26.37 11.97 -10.51
C ASN A 175 26.50 11.81 -8.99
N GLU A 176 25.85 12.71 -8.23
CA GLU A 176 25.78 12.64 -6.77
C GLU A 176 25.11 11.36 -6.27
N LEU A 177 24.11 10.85 -6.99
CA LEU A 177 23.45 9.61 -6.63
C LEU A 177 24.28 8.39 -7.08
N LYS A 178 24.95 8.48 -8.24
CA LYS A 178 25.86 7.43 -8.75
C LYS A 178 27.04 7.14 -7.81
N SER A 179 27.49 8.11 -7.02
CA SER A 179 28.59 7.92 -6.06
C SER A 179 28.17 7.11 -4.82
N ILE A 180 26.87 6.93 -4.59
CA ILE A 180 26.32 6.12 -3.49
C ILE A 180 26.10 4.68 -3.97
N PRO A 181 26.55 3.66 -3.20
CA PRO A 181 26.33 2.25 -3.55
C PRO A 181 24.84 1.90 -3.73
N VAL A 182 24.54 1.17 -4.81
CA VAL A 182 23.17 0.75 -5.15
C VAL A 182 22.66 -0.30 -4.16
N GLN A 183 21.43 -0.08 -3.70
CA GLN A 183 20.64 -1.02 -2.91
C GLN A 183 19.40 -1.46 -3.71
N LYS A 184 19.03 -2.74 -3.62
CA LYS A 184 17.86 -3.33 -4.31
C LYS A 184 16.82 -3.86 -3.32
N PRO A 185 16.08 -2.97 -2.62
CA PRO A 185 15.09 -3.38 -1.62
C PRO A 185 13.94 -4.15 -2.29
N GLY A 186 13.47 -5.22 -1.62
CA GLY A 186 12.33 -6.01 -2.10
C GLY A 186 12.55 -6.81 -3.38
N SER A 187 13.79 -6.90 -3.88
CA SER A 187 14.09 -7.77 -5.01
C SER A 187 13.83 -9.24 -4.62
N ARG A 188 13.08 -9.96 -5.47
CA ARG A 188 12.84 -11.42 -5.41
C ARG A 188 14.13 -12.21 -5.65
N SER A 189 15.21 -11.83 -4.99
CA SER A 189 16.44 -12.59 -4.87
C SER A 189 16.58 -13.02 -3.41
N LEU A 190 15.58 -13.76 -2.92
CA LEU A 190 15.90 -14.85 -2.02
C LEU A 190 16.49 -15.93 -2.94
N LYS A 191 17.83 -16.01 -2.95
CA LYS A 191 18.48 -17.28 -3.31
C LYS A 191 18.10 -18.32 -2.26
#